data_AF-A0A5F1ZTH1-F1
#
_entry.id   AF-A0A5F1ZTH1-F1
#
_cell.length_a   1.000
_cell.length_b   1.000
_cell.length_c   1.000
_cell.angle_alpha   90.00
_cell.angle_beta   90.00
_cell.angle_gamma   90.00
#
_symmetry.space_group_name_H-M   'P 1'
#
loop_
_entity.id
_entity.type
_entity.pdbx_description
1 polymer ?
#
loop_
_entity_poly.entity_id
_entity_poly.type
_entity_poly.pdbx_seq_one_letter_code
_entity_poly.pdbx_strand_id
1 'polypeptide(L)' 'MTQKQCPSCSRSFECGVDEKECWCFNVSLDEKALQNIREMYENCLCRECLTRFETNIVQISN' A
#
# COMPACT_ATOMS: atom_id res chain seq x y z
N MET A 1 8.99 -10.54 10.03
CA MET A 1 8.14 -9.35 9.82
C MET A 1 8.82 -8.17 10.50
N THR A 2 8.85 -7.01 9.83
CA THR A 2 9.43 -5.77 10.35
C THR A 2 8.34 -4.72 10.57
N GLN A 3 8.33 -4.06 11.72
CA GLN A 3 7.41 -2.94 11.97
C GLN A 3 7.89 -1.69 11.22
N LYS A 4 6.99 -1.06 10.46
CA LYS A 4 7.24 0.20 9.73
C LYS A 4 6.18 1.24 10.09
N GLN A 5 6.48 2.51 9.87
CA GLN A 5 5.52 3.60 10.00
C GLN A 5 5.08 4.08 8.61
N CYS A 6 3.76 4.21 8.42
CA CYS A 6 3.20 4.66 7.14
C CYS A 6 3.47 6.17 6.95
N PRO A 7 4.13 6.61 5.87
CA PRO A 7 4.41 8.02 5.63
C PRO A 7 3.15 8.86 5.34
N SER A 8 2.02 8.23 4.99
CA SER A 8 0.76 8.92 4.71
C SER A 8 -0.09 9.20 5.97
N CYS A 9 -0.07 8.31 6.96
CA CYS A 9 -0.98 8.40 8.11
C CYS A 9 -0.30 8.21 9.48
N SER A 10 1.01 8.03 9.49
CA SER A 10 1.86 7.85 10.68
C SER A 10 1.52 6.63 11.55
N ARG A 11 0.64 5.73 11.10
CA ARG A 11 0.34 4.48 11.81
C ARG A 11 1.42 3.43 11.57
N SER A 12 1.71 2.65 12.62
CA SER A 12 2.57 1.48 12.51
C SER A 12 1.85 0.33 11.80
N PHE A 13 2.58 -0.43 10.99
CA PHE A 13 2.08 -1.62 10.31
C PHE A 13 3.20 -2.67 10.16
N GLU A 14 2.83 -3.92 9.94
CA GLU A 14 3.77 -4.99 9.66
C GLU A 14 4.10 -5.07 8.17
N CYS A 15 5.40 -5.14 7.87
CA CYS A 15 5.95 -5.33 6.55
C CYS A 15 6.65 -6.70 6.48
N GLY A 16 6.17 -7.56 5.58
CA GLY A 16 6.70 -8.91 5.35
C GLY A 16 7.53 -9.05 4.07
N VAL A 17 8.09 -7.93 3.57
CA VAL A 17 8.81 -7.92 2.29
C VAL A 17 10.06 -8.80 2.34
N ASP A 18 10.78 -8.79 3.47
CA ASP A 18 12.01 -9.55 3.68
C ASP A 18 11.72 -11.06 3.75
N GLU A 19 10.54 -11.44 4.29
CA GLU A 19 10.06 -12.82 4.31
C GLU A 19 9.36 -13.26 3.02
N LYS A 20 9.22 -12.35 2.03
CA LYS A 20 8.43 -12.56 0.80
C LYS A 20 6.96 -12.92 1.07
N GLU A 21 6.44 -12.53 2.24
CA GLU A 21 5.05 -12.77 2.66
C GLU A 21 4.44 -11.44 3.13
N CYS A 22 4.25 -10.49 2.22
CA CYS A 22 3.60 -9.23 2.54
C CYS A 22 2.20 -9.16 1.93
N TRP A 23 1.23 -8.68 2.71
CA TRP A 23 -0.13 -8.44 2.22
C TRP A 23 -0.18 -7.47 1.03
N CYS A 24 0.82 -6.59 0.86
CA CYS A 24 0.86 -5.63 -0.24
C CYS A 24 1.08 -6.27 -1.62
N PHE A 25 1.57 -7.51 -1.68
CA PHE A 25 1.77 -8.22 -2.96
C PHE A 25 0.44 -8.62 -3.63
N ASN A 26 -0.65 -8.64 -2.87
CA ASN A 26 -1.98 -8.97 -3.37
C ASN A 26 -2.78 -7.73 -3.79
N VAL A 27 -2.21 -6.52 -3.63
CA VAL A 27 -2.86 -5.26 -4.01
C VAL A 27 -2.61 -5.01 -5.49
N SER A 28 -3.68 -4.88 -6.26
CA SER A 28 -3.61 -4.59 -7.69
C SER A 28 -3.54 -3.09 -7.94
N LEU A 29 -2.39 -2.63 -8.42
CA LEU A 29 -2.14 -1.24 -8.80
C LEU A 29 -1.83 -1.18 -10.28
N ASP A 30 -2.38 -0.19 -11.00
CA ASP A 30 -1.92 0.10 -12.36
C ASP A 30 -0.57 0.84 -12.33
N GLU A 31 0.06 0.97 -13.49
CA GLU A 31 1.37 1.61 -13.64
C GLU A 31 1.35 3.07 -13.15
N LYS A 32 0.26 3.78 -13.40
CA LYS A 32 0.09 5.19 -13.01
C LYS A 32 -0.02 5.35 -11.49
N ALA A 33 -0.82 4.51 -10.84
CA ALA A 33 -0.96 4.46 -9.40
C ALA A 33 0.38 4.12 -8.73
N LEU A 34 1.08 3.12 -9.26
CA LEU A 34 2.40 2.72 -8.75
C LEU A 34 3.42 3.85 -8.90
N GLN A 35 3.43 4.56 -10.04
CA GLN A 35 4.30 5.72 -10.27
C GLN A 35 3.99 6.83 -9.27
N ASN A 36 2.72 7.22 -9.13
CA ASN A 36 2.32 8.27 -8.18
C ASN A 36 2.74 7.93 -6.75
N ILE A 37 2.56 6.67 -6.30
CA ILE A 37 2.98 6.23 -4.97
C ILE A 37 4.49 6.41 -4.78
N ARG A 38 5.30 6.03 -5.77
CA ARG A 38 6.77 6.15 -5.73
C ARG A 38 7.25 7.60 -5.70
N GLU A 39 6.52 8.51 -6.34
CA GLU A 39 6.83 9.94 -6.33
C GLU A 39 6.41 10.62 -5.03
N MET A 40 5.31 10.18 -4.41
CA MET A 40 4.73 10.81 -3.21
C MET A 40 5.28 10.29 -1.89
N TYR A 41 5.78 9.05 -1.84
CA TYR A 41 6.13 8.38 -0.59
C TYR A 41 7.48 7.65 -0.69
N GLU A 42 8.36 7.93 0.26
CA GLU A 42 9.70 7.33 0.33
C GLU A 42 9.73 5.93 0.96
N ASN A 43 8.61 5.46 1.53
CA ASN A 43 8.52 4.16 2.22
C ASN A 43 7.18 3.47 1.96
N CYS A 44 7.08 2.20 2.37
CA CYS A 44 5.86 1.41 2.21
C CYS A 44 4.66 2.07 2.90
N LEU A 45 3.49 1.99 2.26
CA LEU A 45 2.21 2.41 2.83
C LEU A 45 1.57 1.26 3.62
N CYS A 46 0.78 1.60 4.64
CA CYS A 46 -0.08 0.62 5.31
C CYS A 46 -1.25 0.20 4.41
N ARG A 47 -1.95 -0.87 4.78
CA ARG A 47 -3.05 -1.45 4.00
C ARG A 47 -4.14 -0.44 3.67
N GLU A 48 -4.59 0.35 4.63
CA GLU A 48 -5.68 1.30 4.40
C GLU A 48 -5.27 2.50 3.53
N CYS A 49 -3.97 2.83 3.47
CA CYS A 49 -3.47 3.89 2.59
C CYS A 49 -3.22 3.35 1.18
N LEU A 50 -2.62 2.16 1.04
CA LEU A 50 -2.30 1.58 -0.26
C LEU A 50 -3.56 1.22 -1.07
N THR A 51 -4.58 0.67 -0.41
CA THR A 51 -5.86 0.27 -1.05
C THR A 51 -6.64 1.44 -1.67
N ARG A 52 -6.36 2.69 -1.28
CA ARG A 52 -6.95 3.88 -1.92
C ARG A 52 -6.49 4.09 -3.35
N PHE A 53 -5.39 3.44 -3.73
CA PHE A 53 -4.82 3.48 -5.08
C PHE A 53 -5.15 2.22 -5.89
N GLU A 54 -5.91 1.26 -5.33
CA GLU A 54 -6.34 0.08 -6.09
C GLU A 54 -7.19 0.52 -7.28
N THR A 55 -6.88 -0.05 -8.43
CA THR A 55 -7.58 0.25 -9.69
C THR A 55 -8.66 -0.77 -10.00
N ASN A 56 -8.84 -1.75 -9.11
CA ASN A 56 -9.93 -2.73 -9.15
C ASN A 56 -11.01 -2.36 -8.13
N ILE A 57 -11.61 -1.17 -8.26
CA ILE A 57 -12.73 -0.80 -7.40
C ILE A 57 -14.03 -1.07 -8.14
N VAL A 58 -14.66 -2.20 -7.81
CA VAL A 58 -16.12 -2.34 -7.94
C VAL A 58 -16.71 -1.34 -6.95
N GLN A 59 -17.11 -0.16 -7.45
CA GLN A 59 -17.80 0.83 -6.63
C GLN A 59 -19.16 0.26 -6.22
N ILE A 60 -19.26 -0.31 -5.02
CA ILE A 60 -20.55 -0.44 -4.34
C ILE A 60 -20.70 0.78 -3.47
N SER A 61 -21.33 1.80 -4.05
CA SER A 61 -21.99 2.88 -3.33
C SER A 61 -23.12 2.26 -2.51
N ASN A 62 -23.17 2.54 -1.21
CA ASN A 62 -24.35 2.32 -0.37
C ASN A 62 -24.59 3.56 0.47
#